data_AF-A0A7J8GME1-F1
#
_entry.id   AF-A0A7J8GME1-F1
#
_cell.length_a   1.000
_cell.length_b   1.000
_cell.length_c   1.000
_cell.angle_alpha   90.00
_cell.angle_beta   90.00
_cell.angle_gamma   90.00
#
_symmetry.space_group_name_H-M   'P 1'
#
loop_
_entity.id
_entity.type
_entity.pdbx_description
1 polymer ?
#
loop_
_entity_poly.entity_id
_entity_poly.type
_entity_poly.pdbx_seq_one_letter_code
_entity_poly.pdbx_strand_id
1 'polypeptide(L)'
;MLCTGRLGGLAARASALLPGRARPGGLGAGLWAREVSTSWSPVGAAFNVKPQGFRLDLFGERQGLFGVPELSAPEGFRIAQENALRKSDLLVARACSTPPGPQTVLIFDELSDALCRVADLADFVKLAHPEPAFREAAEEACRSIGTVVEKLNTNVELYQSLQKLLADKKLVDSLDPETRRVAELFMFDFEISGIHLDKEKRKRAVDLNVKILDLSSRFLMGANFPNKIEKHLLPEHIHQNFVLAGEHVIVDGLHAEAPDDLVREAAYKIFLYPNAGQLRCLEELLSNRDLLAKLVGYSTYSHRALQGTIAKNPETVMEFLEKLSDKLSERTLKDFEMIRGMKMKLNPQNSELMPWDPPYYSGVIRAERYNIEPSLYCPFFSLGACMEGLSILFNELFGVSLYAEQTAKGEVWCDDVRKLAVVHESEGLLGYIYCDFLQRADKPHQDCHFTIRGGRLKEDGDYQLPVVVLMLNLPPSSRNSPTLLTPGMMENLFHEMGHAMHSMLGRTRYQHVTGTRCPTDFAEVPSILMEYFANDYRVVNQFARHYKTGQVCFRSVLRSMTL
;
A
#
# COMPACT_ATOMS: atom_id res chain seq x y z
N MET A 1 0.87 -4.72 20.28
CA MET A 1 1.41 -4.03 19.11
C MET A 1 0.85 -2.62 19.10
N LEU A 2 1.66 -1.66 19.56
CA LEU A 2 1.61 -0.33 18.97
C LEU A 2 2.07 -0.47 17.50
N CYS A 3 1.09 -0.68 16.62
CA CYS A 3 1.14 -0.43 15.17
C CYS A 3 2.12 -1.19 14.23
N THR A 4 3.06 -2.03 14.67
CA THR A 4 4.06 -2.67 13.78
C THR A 4 3.67 -3.99 13.05
N GLY A 5 2.86 -4.86 13.63
CA GLY A 5 2.41 -6.16 13.07
C GLY A 5 1.11 -6.21 12.22
N ARG A 6 0.52 -5.09 11.78
CA ARG A 6 -0.62 -5.02 10.83
C ARG A 6 -0.24 -4.36 9.50
N LEU A 7 1.02 -3.98 9.32
CA LEU A 7 1.57 -3.48 8.05
C LEU A 7 1.90 -4.65 7.11
N GLY A 8 0.90 -5.47 6.80
CA GLY A 8 0.97 -6.43 5.71
C GLY A 8 0.26 -5.83 4.51
N GLY A 9 0.99 -5.11 3.65
CA GLY A 9 0.46 -4.62 2.39
C GLY A 9 -0.03 -5.79 1.53
N LEU A 10 -1.31 -5.79 1.20
CA LEU A 10 -1.90 -6.69 0.22
C LEU A 10 -1.49 -6.19 -1.16
N ALA A 11 -0.91 -7.08 -1.97
CA ALA A 11 -0.39 -6.73 -3.30
C ALA A 11 -1.35 -7.27 -4.36
N ALA A 12 -1.98 -6.38 -5.12
CA ALA A 12 -2.60 -6.69 -6.39
C ALA A 12 -1.56 -6.54 -7.51
N ARG A 13 -1.50 -7.52 -8.42
CA ARG A 13 -0.57 -7.55 -9.57
C ARG A 13 -1.17 -6.80 -10.75
N ALA A 14 -0.45 -5.81 -11.28
CA ALA A 14 -0.76 -5.20 -12.58
C ALA A 14 0.46 -5.28 -13.53
N SER A 15 0.21 -5.74 -14.76
CA SER A 15 1.21 -6.01 -15.80
C SER A 15 1.73 -4.72 -16.47
N ALA A 16 3.05 -4.65 -16.68
CA ALA A 16 3.73 -3.52 -17.32
C ALA A 16 3.78 -3.65 -18.86
N LEU A 17 3.63 -2.52 -19.56
CA LEU A 17 3.86 -2.36 -21.00
C LEU A 17 5.09 -1.47 -21.24
N LEU A 18 5.98 -1.90 -22.12
CA LEU A 18 7.26 -1.25 -22.48
C LEU A 18 7.07 -0.03 -23.40
N PRO A 19 7.88 1.04 -23.27
CA PRO A 19 8.05 2.05 -24.31
C PRO A 19 9.38 1.88 -25.07
N GLY A 20 9.32 1.92 -26.40
CA GLY A 20 10.50 1.93 -27.28
C GLY A 20 11.30 3.24 -27.21
N ARG A 21 12.63 3.13 -27.16
CA ARG A 21 13.57 4.28 -27.18
C ARG A 21 14.09 4.56 -28.59
N ALA A 22 13.94 5.81 -29.03
CA ALA A 22 14.67 6.39 -30.17
C ALA A 22 15.82 7.29 -29.67
N ARG A 23 16.94 7.28 -30.41
CA ARG A 23 18.19 8.03 -30.13
C ARG A 23 18.08 9.53 -30.50
N PRO A 24 18.99 10.41 -29.99
CA PRO A 24 18.77 11.85 -29.94
C PRO A 24 19.33 12.60 -31.16
N GLY A 25 18.56 13.58 -31.64
CA GLY A 25 19.01 14.68 -32.52
C GLY A 25 18.66 16.01 -31.85
N GLY A 26 19.59 16.97 -31.90
CA GLY A 26 19.62 18.16 -31.04
C GLY A 26 18.79 19.38 -31.45
N LEU A 27 18.76 20.30 -30.48
CA LEU A 27 18.51 21.76 -30.51
C LEU A 27 17.11 22.30 -30.84
N GLY A 28 16.58 23.08 -29.89
CA GLY A 28 15.43 23.97 -30.08
C GLY A 28 14.58 24.13 -28.81
N ALA A 29 14.97 25.00 -27.89
CA ALA A 29 14.15 25.40 -26.74
C ALA A 29 12.95 26.22 -27.23
N GLY A 30 11.79 25.57 -27.33
CA GLY A 30 10.50 26.22 -27.54
C GLY A 30 9.56 25.85 -26.40
N LEU A 31 8.98 26.86 -25.75
CA LEU A 31 7.87 26.70 -24.83
C LEU A 31 6.64 26.22 -25.61
N TRP A 32 6.33 24.93 -25.54
CA TRP A 32 5.12 24.36 -26.15
C TRP A 32 4.07 24.11 -25.06
N ALA A 33 3.08 25.00 -24.99
CA ALA A 33 1.85 24.76 -24.23
C ALA A 33 1.13 23.55 -24.85
N ARG A 34 0.81 22.55 -24.02
CA ARG A 34 -0.02 21.41 -24.46
C ARG A 34 -1.45 21.92 -24.69
N GLU A 35 -2.01 21.66 -25.87
CA GLU A 35 -3.46 21.78 -26.08
C GLU A 35 -4.16 20.71 -25.24
N VAL A 36 -4.54 21.07 -24.02
CA VAL A 36 -5.40 20.28 -23.14
C VAL A 36 -6.78 20.92 -23.20
N SER A 37 -7.84 20.12 -23.37
CA SER A 37 -9.22 20.62 -23.26
C SER A 37 -9.39 21.45 -21.98
N THR A 38 -9.95 22.65 -22.06
CA THR A 38 -10.15 23.58 -20.92
C THR A 38 -11.32 23.17 -20.01
N SER A 39 -11.82 21.94 -20.15
CA SER A 39 -13.02 21.44 -19.47
C SER A 39 -12.74 20.63 -18.20
N TRP A 40 -11.48 20.42 -17.83
CA TRP A 40 -11.12 19.61 -16.66
C TRP A 40 -11.31 20.38 -15.36
N SER A 41 -11.75 19.69 -14.32
CA SER A 41 -11.67 20.15 -12.94
C SER A 41 -10.21 20.50 -12.55
N PRO A 42 -9.99 21.35 -11.52
CA PRO A 42 -8.64 21.66 -11.06
C PRO A 42 -7.80 20.42 -10.72
N VAL A 43 -8.40 19.41 -10.09
CA VAL A 43 -7.72 18.14 -9.78
C VAL A 43 -7.43 17.34 -11.05
N GLY A 44 -8.37 17.23 -11.99
CA GLY A 44 -8.13 16.53 -13.26
C GLY A 44 -7.03 17.21 -14.09
N ALA A 45 -7.00 18.55 -14.11
CA ALA A 45 -5.94 19.31 -14.76
C ALA A 45 -4.57 19.04 -14.13
N ALA A 46 -4.47 19.04 -12.79
CA ALA A 46 -3.22 18.85 -12.05
C ALA A 46 -2.52 17.51 -12.32
N PHE A 47 -3.30 16.47 -12.65
CA PHE A 47 -2.80 15.12 -12.94
C PHE A 47 -2.63 14.82 -14.45
N ASN A 48 -3.07 15.71 -15.34
CA ASN A 48 -2.83 15.61 -16.79
C ASN A 48 -1.60 16.40 -17.27
N VAL A 49 -1.07 17.29 -16.43
CA VAL A 49 0.17 18.03 -16.70
C VAL A 49 1.33 17.41 -15.94
N LYS A 50 2.52 17.48 -16.54
CA LYS A 50 3.75 17.19 -15.78
C LYS A 50 3.86 18.18 -14.63
N PRO A 51 4.36 17.76 -13.45
CA PRO A 51 4.73 18.70 -12.40
C PRO A 51 5.57 19.81 -13.01
N GLN A 52 5.20 21.06 -12.76
CA GLN A 52 6.19 22.11 -12.93
C GLN A 52 7.21 21.86 -11.82
N GLY A 53 8.38 21.33 -12.19
CA GLY A 53 9.51 21.27 -11.27
C GLY A 53 9.69 22.66 -10.66
N PHE A 54 10.01 22.71 -9.36
CA PHE A 54 10.10 23.95 -8.59
C PHE A 54 10.70 25.07 -9.45
N ARG A 55 9.92 26.12 -9.72
CA ARG A 55 10.53 27.42 -10.04
C ARG A 55 11.48 27.67 -8.88
N LEU A 56 12.78 27.80 -9.17
CA LEU A 56 13.88 27.96 -8.22
C LEU A 56 13.54 28.99 -7.13
N ASP A 57 12.87 28.52 -6.07
CA ASP A 57 12.77 29.27 -4.83
C ASP A 57 14.08 29.03 -4.08
N LEU A 58 15.08 29.78 -4.54
CA LEU A 58 16.45 29.76 -4.01
C LEU A 58 16.49 30.16 -2.53
N PHE A 59 15.44 30.80 -2.01
CA PHE A 59 15.40 31.40 -0.67
C PHE A 59 14.43 30.73 0.31
N GLY A 60 13.56 29.82 -0.13
CA GLY A 60 12.69 29.06 0.78
C GLY A 60 13.46 28.07 1.67
N GLU A 61 13.12 28.04 2.97
CA GLU A 61 13.60 27.05 3.93
C GLU A 61 13.07 25.64 3.61
N ARG A 62 13.88 24.61 3.82
CA ARG A 62 13.43 23.22 3.67
C ARG A 62 12.48 22.86 4.80
N GLN A 63 11.29 22.38 4.46
CA GLN A 63 10.27 21.96 5.42
C GLN A 63 10.43 20.49 5.86
N GLY A 64 11.33 19.74 5.21
CA GLY A 64 11.57 18.31 5.45
C GLY A 64 10.42 17.41 5.01
N LEU A 65 10.68 16.10 4.94
CA LEU A 65 9.72 15.12 4.41
C LEU A 65 8.37 15.24 5.14
N PHE A 66 7.28 15.29 4.38
CA PHE A 66 5.91 15.43 4.87
C PHE A 66 5.65 16.71 5.70
N GLY A 67 6.52 17.71 5.61
CA GLY A 67 6.48 18.92 6.42
C GLY A 67 6.99 18.70 7.85
N VAL A 68 7.79 17.66 8.08
CA VAL A 68 8.48 17.40 9.34
C VAL A 68 9.89 18.02 9.25
N PRO A 69 10.16 19.16 9.92
CA PRO A 69 11.40 19.92 9.72
C PRO A 69 12.67 19.13 9.99
N GLU A 70 12.64 18.24 10.99
CA GLU A 70 13.76 17.36 11.35
C GLU A 70 14.18 16.49 10.17
N LEU A 71 13.23 16.05 9.33
CA LEU A 71 13.47 15.18 8.17
C LEU A 71 13.88 15.94 6.92
N SER A 72 14.58 17.07 7.09
CA SER A 72 15.25 17.79 5.99
C SER A 72 16.53 17.09 5.52
N ALA A 73 17.06 16.17 6.33
CA ALA A 73 18.23 15.35 6.09
C ALA A 73 18.08 13.96 6.74
N PRO A 74 18.82 12.92 6.30
CA PRO A 74 18.72 11.57 6.86
C PRO A 74 18.94 11.49 8.37
N GLU A 75 19.85 12.29 8.92
CA GLU A 75 20.16 12.33 10.36
C GLU A 75 18.95 12.77 11.20
N GLY A 76 17.97 13.42 10.58
CA GLY A 76 16.69 13.79 11.15
C GLY A 76 15.91 12.63 11.75
N PHE A 77 16.03 11.43 11.18
CA PHE A 77 15.38 10.23 11.71
C PHE A 77 15.86 9.88 13.12
N ARG A 78 17.16 10.08 13.39
CA ARG A 78 17.71 9.88 14.74
C ARG A 78 17.14 10.89 15.73
N ILE A 79 16.97 12.14 15.32
CA ILE A 79 16.37 13.20 16.16
C ILE A 79 14.90 12.86 16.46
N ALA A 80 14.14 12.50 15.42
CA ALA A 80 12.73 12.11 15.56
C ALA A 80 12.57 10.90 16.50
N GLN A 81 13.44 9.90 16.34
CA GLN A 81 13.52 8.73 17.23
C GLN A 81 13.81 9.14 18.67
N GLU A 82 14.88 9.90 18.94
CA GLU A 82 15.24 10.34 20.29
C GLU A 82 14.12 11.15 20.96
N ASN A 83 13.43 12.00 20.21
CA ASN A 83 12.28 12.77 20.70
C ASN A 83 11.09 11.87 21.02
N ALA A 84 10.78 10.89 20.15
CA ALA A 84 9.72 9.92 20.40
C ALA A 84 10.01 9.09 21.65
N LEU A 85 11.24 8.58 21.81
CA LEU A 85 11.65 7.80 22.98
C LEU A 85 11.56 8.60 24.28
N ARG A 86 12.06 9.84 24.28
CA ARG A 86 11.96 10.73 25.45
C ARG A 86 10.49 10.98 25.83
N LYS A 87 9.63 11.21 24.84
CA LYS A 87 8.19 11.39 25.07
C LYS A 87 7.56 10.10 25.60
N SER A 88 7.94 8.94 25.06
CA SER A 88 7.47 7.64 25.53
C SER A 88 7.83 7.40 26.99
N ASP A 89 9.06 7.69 27.42
CA ASP A 89 9.48 7.51 28.82
C ASP A 89 8.64 8.37 29.78
N LEU A 90 8.36 9.62 29.40
CA LEU A 90 7.48 10.52 30.17
C LEU A 90 6.04 9.97 30.25
N LEU A 91 5.51 9.46 29.15
CA LEU A 91 4.16 8.90 29.08
C LEU A 91 4.05 7.59 29.86
N VAL A 92 5.09 6.75 29.85
CA VAL A 92 5.16 5.54 30.68
C VAL A 92 5.13 5.92 32.16
N ALA A 93 5.97 6.88 32.58
CA ALA A 93 5.96 7.34 33.97
C ALA A 93 4.59 7.88 34.38
N ARG A 94 3.96 8.70 33.51
CA ARG A 94 2.61 9.24 33.71
C ARG A 94 1.56 8.12 33.79
N ALA A 95 1.61 7.12 32.92
CA ALA A 95 0.69 5.98 32.92
C ALA A 95 0.77 5.15 34.21
N CYS A 96 1.98 5.01 34.76
CA CYS A 96 2.22 4.26 36.00
C CYS A 96 1.82 5.04 37.26
N SER A 97 1.90 6.38 37.25
CA SER A 97 1.53 7.22 38.38
C SER A 97 0.06 7.65 38.40
N THR A 98 -0.61 7.67 37.25
CA THR A 98 -1.98 8.15 37.12
C THR A 98 -2.96 7.11 37.69
N PRO A 99 -3.94 7.51 38.54
CA PRO A 99 -4.99 6.61 38.98
C PRO A 99 -5.77 6.00 37.80
N PRO A 100 -6.23 4.73 37.90
CA PRO A 100 -6.97 4.09 36.82
C PRO A 100 -8.24 4.89 36.44
N GLY A 101 -8.41 5.15 35.14
CA GLY A 101 -9.57 5.85 34.61
C GLY A 101 -9.47 6.07 33.09
N PRO A 102 -10.36 6.87 32.48
CA PRO A 102 -10.30 7.20 31.06
C PRO A 102 -8.94 7.73 30.61
N GLN A 103 -8.24 8.45 31.50
CA GLN A 103 -6.94 9.06 31.18
C GLN A 103 -5.85 8.01 30.99
N THR A 104 -5.97 6.84 31.61
CA THR A 104 -5.08 5.70 31.34
C THR A 104 -5.11 5.36 29.86
N VAL A 105 -6.30 5.30 29.25
CA VAL A 105 -6.46 4.97 27.83
C VAL A 105 -5.89 6.06 26.93
N LEU A 106 -6.13 7.34 27.27
CA LEU A 106 -5.57 8.48 26.53
C LEU A 106 -4.03 8.49 26.55
N ILE A 107 -3.41 8.20 27.71
CA ILE A 107 -1.95 8.15 27.82
C ILE A 107 -1.38 7.01 26.97
N PHE A 108 -2.04 5.85 26.94
CA PHE A 108 -1.61 4.72 26.11
C PHE A 108 -1.75 5.03 24.62
N ASP A 109 -2.83 5.72 24.23
CA ASP A 109 -3.02 6.18 22.86
C ASP A 109 -2.01 7.25 22.45
N GLU A 110 -1.65 8.17 23.36
CA GLU A 110 -0.60 9.15 23.10
C GLU A 110 0.78 8.48 23.01
N LEU A 111 1.03 7.43 23.80
CA LEU A 111 2.25 6.63 23.74
C LEU A 111 2.35 5.90 22.39
N SER A 112 1.22 5.34 21.92
CA SER A 112 1.07 4.79 20.57
C SER A 112 1.44 5.84 19.53
N ASP A 113 0.72 6.97 19.50
CA ASP A 113 0.90 8.04 18.53
C ASP A 113 2.36 8.55 18.47
N ALA A 114 3.00 8.75 19.63
CA ALA A 114 4.39 9.23 19.70
C ALA A 114 5.37 8.31 18.96
N LEU A 115 5.21 6.99 19.08
CA LEU A 115 6.07 6.00 18.43
C LEU A 115 5.69 5.81 16.96
N CYS A 116 4.38 5.72 16.67
CA CYS A 116 3.86 5.41 15.34
C CYS A 116 4.12 6.53 14.33
N ARG A 117 4.11 7.79 14.77
CA ARG A 117 4.48 8.93 13.92
C ARG A 117 5.90 8.84 13.34
N VAL A 118 6.80 8.10 14.00
CA VAL A 118 8.14 7.82 13.49
C VAL A 118 8.13 6.51 12.70
N ALA A 119 7.57 5.44 13.28
CA ALA A 119 7.60 4.12 12.66
C ALA A 119 6.85 4.04 11.32
N ASP A 120 5.62 4.56 11.26
CA ASP A 120 4.77 4.50 10.06
C ASP A 120 5.42 5.29 8.90
N LEU A 121 5.89 6.51 9.18
CA LEU A 121 6.63 7.33 8.21
C LEU A 121 7.92 6.64 7.74
N ALA A 122 8.71 6.12 8.68
CA ALA A 122 9.96 5.44 8.36
C ALA A 122 9.73 4.16 7.53
N ASP A 123 8.63 3.45 7.76
CA ASP A 123 8.25 2.26 7.01
C ASP A 123 8.03 2.56 5.52
N PHE A 124 7.41 3.70 5.20
CA PHE A 124 7.33 4.17 3.83
C PHE A 124 8.70 4.62 3.28
N VAL A 125 9.42 5.46 4.01
CA VAL A 125 10.66 6.08 3.52
C VAL A 125 11.74 5.03 3.24
N LYS A 126 11.88 4.00 4.09
CA LYS A 126 12.85 2.91 3.88
C LYS A 126 12.62 2.14 2.57
N LEU A 127 11.37 2.10 2.10
CA LEU A 127 10.98 1.38 0.88
C LEU A 127 11.10 2.25 -0.37
N ALA A 128 10.60 3.49 -0.31
CA ALA A 128 10.30 4.26 -1.51
C ALA A 128 11.25 5.44 -1.79
N HIS A 129 12.04 5.89 -0.81
CA HIS A 129 12.90 7.05 -1.00
C HIS A 129 14.03 6.77 -2.00
N PRO A 130 14.30 7.65 -2.98
CA PRO A 130 15.31 7.38 -4.02
C PRO A 130 16.74 7.39 -3.47
N GLU A 131 17.01 8.19 -2.45
CA GLU A 131 18.35 8.27 -1.83
C GLU A 131 18.57 7.14 -0.81
N PRO A 132 19.65 6.34 -0.94
CA PRO A 132 19.97 5.26 0.00
C PRO A 132 20.14 5.73 1.46
N ALA A 133 20.74 6.90 1.68
CA ALA A 133 20.98 7.42 3.03
C ALA A 133 19.68 7.63 3.81
N PHE A 134 18.63 8.14 3.16
CA PHE A 134 17.31 8.25 3.76
C PHE A 134 16.69 6.88 4.04
N ARG A 135 16.85 5.92 3.12
CA ARG A 135 16.32 4.57 3.31
C ARG A 135 16.96 3.86 4.50
N GLU A 136 18.28 3.92 4.60
CA GLU A 136 19.06 3.32 5.69
C GLU A 136 18.73 3.96 7.04
N ALA A 137 18.64 5.29 7.10
CA ALA A 137 18.26 6.00 8.32
C ALA A 137 16.82 5.67 8.77
N ALA A 138 15.88 5.58 7.83
CA ALA A 138 14.50 5.18 8.11
C ALA A 138 14.42 3.71 8.55
N GLU A 139 15.20 2.81 7.95
CA GLU A 139 15.26 1.41 8.36
C GLU A 139 15.73 1.27 9.82
N GLU A 140 16.77 2.01 10.22
CA GLU A 140 17.24 2.03 11.61
C GLU A 140 16.20 2.59 12.58
N ALA A 141 15.52 3.69 12.21
CA ALA A 141 14.44 4.24 13.02
C ALA A 141 13.30 3.23 13.20
N CYS A 142 12.88 2.56 12.12
CA CYS A 142 11.84 1.52 12.16
C CYS A 142 12.23 0.35 13.07
N ARG A 143 13.48 -0.12 12.98
CA ARG A 143 14.03 -1.21 13.83
C ARG A 143 14.06 -0.81 15.31
N SER A 144 14.55 0.39 15.60
CA SER A 144 14.68 0.88 16.96
C SER A 144 13.32 1.08 17.63
N ILE A 145 12.40 1.77 16.95
CA ILE A 145 11.04 1.99 17.46
C ILE A 145 10.30 0.65 17.61
N GLY A 146 10.41 -0.27 16.64
CA GLY A 146 9.84 -1.61 16.74
C GLY A 146 10.31 -2.37 17.97
N THR A 147 11.62 -2.30 18.28
CA THR A 147 12.18 -2.92 19.49
C THR A 147 11.59 -2.32 20.78
N VAL A 148 11.38 -1.00 20.81
CA VAL A 148 10.78 -0.33 21.98
C VAL A 148 9.31 -0.70 22.13
N VAL A 149 8.56 -0.79 21.05
CA VAL A 149 7.16 -1.27 21.06
C VAL A 149 7.06 -2.65 21.68
N GLU A 150 7.94 -3.60 21.31
CA GLU A 150 7.92 -4.95 21.88
C GLU A 150 8.25 -4.97 23.39
N LYS A 151 9.16 -4.11 23.84
CA LYS A 151 9.45 -3.94 25.27
C LYS A 151 8.26 -3.35 26.02
N LEU A 152 7.55 -2.38 25.43
CA LEU A 152 6.37 -1.76 26.04
C LEU A 152 5.20 -2.74 26.11
N ASN A 153 4.97 -3.56 25.08
CA ASN A 153 3.93 -4.60 25.07
C ASN A 153 4.18 -5.71 26.11
N THR A 154 5.39 -5.78 26.68
CA THR A 154 5.75 -6.74 27.74
C THR A 154 6.06 -6.05 29.07
N ASN A 155 5.74 -4.75 29.20
CA ASN A 155 5.93 -3.98 30.42
C ASN A 155 4.83 -4.29 31.45
N VAL A 156 5.24 -4.80 32.61
CA VAL A 156 4.33 -5.24 33.68
C VAL A 156 3.61 -4.09 34.35
N GLU A 157 4.25 -2.93 34.52
CA GLU A 157 3.64 -1.80 35.22
C GLU A 157 2.54 -1.15 34.37
N LEU A 158 2.78 -1.01 33.05
CA LEU A 158 1.75 -0.57 32.11
C LEU A 158 0.58 -1.55 32.10
N TYR A 159 0.87 -2.85 31.96
CA TYR A 159 -0.16 -3.88 32.02
C TYR A 159 -1.00 -3.80 33.30
N GLN A 160 -0.35 -3.66 34.47
CA GLN A 160 -1.04 -3.53 35.75
C GLN A 160 -1.88 -2.26 35.84
N SER A 161 -1.43 -1.14 35.28
CA SER A 161 -2.22 0.10 35.23
C SER A 161 -3.53 -0.10 34.47
N LEU A 162 -3.47 -0.72 33.29
CA LEU A 162 -4.64 -1.03 32.49
C LEU A 162 -5.52 -2.13 33.11
N GLN A 163 -4.90 -3.14 33.71
CA GLN A 163 -5.61 -4.22 34.41
C GLN A 163 -6.42 -3.69 35.59
N LYS A 164 -5.88 -2.75 36.38
CA LYS A 164 -6.61 -2.12 37.48
C LYS A 164 -7.84 -1.36 36.98
N LEU A 165 -7.75 -0.69 35.82
CA LEU A 165 -8.90 -0.04 35.19
C LEU A 165 -9.97 -1.07 34.80
N LEU A 166 -9.59 -2.13 34.09
CA LEU A 166 -10.53 -3.12 33.56
C LEU A 166 -11.10 -4.06 34.64
N ALA A 167 -10.44 -4.21 35.78
CA ALA A 167 -10.90 -5.02 36.90
C ALA A 167 -11.94 -4.31 37.79
N ASP A 168 -11.94 -2.97 37.83
CA ASP A 168 -12.92 -2.20 38.61
C ASP A 168 -14.19 -1.96 37.80
N LYS A 169 -15.26 -2.67 38.15
CA LYS A 169 -16.56 -2.54 37.49
C LYS A 169 -17.10 -1.10 37.47
N LYS A 170 -16.92 -0.32 38.54
CA LYS A 170 -17.41 1.06 38.58
C LYS A 170 -16.67 1.95 37.59
N LEU A 171 -15.36 1.75 37.45
CA LEU A 171 -14.56 2.49 36.48
C LEU A 171 -14.92 2.08 35.05
N VAL A 172 -15.02 0.78 34.77
CA VAL A 172 -15.42 0.28 33.45
C VAL A 172 -16.80 0.78 33.04
N ASP A 173 -17.78 0.76 33.95
CA ASP A 173 -19.14 1.24 33.71
C ASP A 173 -19.18 2.77 33.50
N SER A 174 -18.13 3.51 33.90
CA SER A 174 -17.99 4.95 33.67
C SER A 174 -17.35 5.31 32.32
N LEU A 175 -16.72 4.36 31.63
CA LEU A 175 -16.11 4.59 30.33
C LEU A 175 -17.18 4.66 29.25
N ASP A 176 -17.01 5.59 28.30
CA ASP A 176 -17.77 5.52 27.06
C ASP A 176 -17.39 4.26 26.24
N PRO A 177 -18.27 3.78 25.34
CA PRO A 177 -18.05 2.54 24.61
C PRO A 177 -16.75 2.51 23.77
N GLU A 178 -16.36 3.64 23.18
CA GLU A 178 -15.14 3.73 22.38
C GLU A 178 -13.89 3.59 23.26
N THR A 179 -13.83 4.37 24.35
CA THR A 179 -12.74 4.32 25.32
C THR A 179 -12.58 2.92 25.94
N ARG A 180 -13.70 2.28 26.29
CA ARG A 180 -13.68 0.90 26.78
C ARG A 180 -13.13 -0.06 25.74
N ARG A 181 -13.58 0.04 24.49
CA ARG A 181 -13.13 -0.83 23.41
C ARG A 181 -11.64 -0.69 23.16
N VAL A 182 -11.11 0.53 23.17
CA VAL A 182 -9.67 0.80 23.01
C VAL A 182 -8.87 0.24 24.20
N ALA A 183 -9.38 0.35 25.43
CA ALA A 183 -8.77 -0.28 26.59
C ALA A 183 -8.68 -1.81 26.46
N GLU A 184 -9.75 -2.46 25.99
CA GLU A 184 -9.79 -3.90 25.73
C GLU A 184 -8.79 -4.32 24.63
N LEU A 185 -8.64 -3.50 23.58
CA LEU A 185 -7.67 -3.75 22.51
C LEU A 185 -6.22 -3.62 23.00
N PHE A 186 -5.91 -2.62 23.84
CA PHE A 186 -4.61 -2.54 24.47
C PHE A 186 -4.35 -3.74 25.38
N MET A 187 -5.34 -4.20 26.15
CA MET A 187 -5.20 -5.39 26.99
C MET A 187 -4.89 -6.63 26.16
N PHE A 188 -5.65 -6.84 25.08
CA PHE A 188 -5.42 -7.91 24.11
C PHE A 188 -3.99 -7.88 23.55
N ASP A 189 -3.45 -6.69 23.27
CA ASP A 189 -2.09 -6.51 22.78
C ASP A 189 -1.01 -6.97 23.78
N PHE A 190 -1.20 -6.75 25.08
CA PHE A 190 -0.29 -7.29 26.10
C PHE A 190 -0.36 -8.82 26.15
N GLU A 191 -1.58 -9.37 26.11
CA GLU A 191 -1.83 -10.80 26.22
C GLU A 191 -1.20 -11.58 25.06
N ILE A 192 -1.42 -11.13 23.81
CA ILE A 192 -0.85 -11.76 22.61
C ILE A 192 0.68 -11.59 22.50
N SER A 193 1.24 -10.61 23.22
CA SER A 193 2.69 -10.37 23.33
C SER A 193 3.34 -11.20 24.43
N GLY A 194 2.56 -11.99 25.18
CA GLY A 194 3.08 -12.89 26.21
C GLY A 194 3.32 -12.23 27.57
N ILE A 195 2.57 -11.17 27.92
CA ILE A 195 2.74 -10.49 29.22
C ILE A 195 2.60 -11.43 30.43
N HIS A 196 1.79 -12.48 30.29
CA HIS A 196 1.51 -13.50 31.29
C HIS A 196 2.71 -14.41 31.59
N LEU A 197 3.74 -14.40 30.74
CA LEU A 197 4.94 -15.20 30.90
C LEU A 197 5.84 -14.68 32.03
N ASP A 198 6.72 -15.52 32.56
CA ASP A 198 7.77 -15.08 33.47
C ASP A 198 8.79 -14.15 32.77
N LYS A 199 9.65 -13.48 33.55
CA LYS A 199 10.59 -12.48 33.03
C LYS A 199 11.51 -13.01 31.94
N GLU A 200 12.05 -14.21 32.10
CA GLU A 200 12.97 -14.81 31.14
C GLU A 200 12.24 -15.21 29.85
N LYS A 201 11.06 -15.80 29.97
CA LYS A 201 10.23 -16.13 28.81
C LYS A 201 9.72 -14.88 28.08
N ARG A 202 9.36 -13.80 28.78
CA ARG A 202 9.00 -12.52 28.15
C ARG A 202 10.17 -11.95 27.35
N LYS A 203 11.38 -11.96 27.91
CA LYS A 203 12.58 -11.54 27.18
C LYS A 203 12.77 -12.37 25.90
N ARG A 204 12.64 -13.69 26.00
CA ARG A 204 12.71 -14.58 24.83
C ARG A 204 11.63 -14.29 23.80
N ALA A 205 10.40 -13.96 24.22
CA ALA A 205 9.32 -13.57 23.31
C ALA A 205 9.65 -12.27 22.56
N VAL A 206 10.19 -11.26 23.26
CA VAL A 206 10.67 -10.02 22.64
C VAL A 206 11.79 -10.30 21.63
N ASP A 207 12.79 -11.10 21.99
CA ASP A 207 13.91 -11.45 21.10
C ASP A 207 13.42 -12.18 19.83
N LEU A 208 12.44 -13.08 19.97
CA LEU A 208 11.81 -13.78 18.84
C LEU A 208 11.02 -12.81 17.94
N ASN A 209 10.24 -11.88 18.51
CA ASN A 209 9.50 -10.88 17.72
C ASN A 209 10.45 -9.99 16.92
N VAL A 210 11.52 -9.49 17.54
CA VAL A 210 12.54 -8.68 16.86
C VAL A 210 13.18 -9.46 15.71
N LYS A 211 13.53 -10.73 15.93
CA LYS A 211 14.08 -11.59 14.88
C LYS A 211 13.07 -11.86 13.75
N ILE A 212 11.80 -12.08 14.06
CA ILE A 212 10.73 -12.25 13.07
C ILE A 212 10.57 -10.99 12.23
N LEU A 213 10.62 -9.80 12.83
CA LEU A 213 10.53 -8.53 12.10
C LEU A 213 11.70 -8.34 11.12
N ASP A 214 12.94 -8.60 11.58
CA ASP A 214 14.14 -8.52 10.73
C ASP A 214 14.07 -9.51 9.55
N LEU A 215 13.78 -10.77 9.83
CA LEU A 215 13.63 -11.81 8.81
C LEU A 215 12.48 -11.50 7.83
N SER A 216 11.37 -10.95 8.31
CA SER A 216 10.25 -10.56 7.43
C SER A 216 10.66 -9.46 6.46
N SER A 217 11.35 -8.42 6.98
CA SER A 217 11.84 -7.31 6.15
C SER A 217 12.83 -7.80 5.09
N ARG A 218 13.82 -8.60 5.52
CA ARG A 218 14.83 -9.19 4.62
C ARG A 218 14.22 -10.07 3.54
N PHE A 219 13.23 -10.89 3.92
CA PHE A 219 12.52 -11.73 2.96
C PHE A 219 11.72 -10.90 1.96
N LEU A 220 10.96 -9.90 2.41
CA LEU A 220 10.14 -9.05 1.55
C LEU A 220 11.00 -8.26 0.55
N MET A 221 12.08 -7.63 1.03
CA MET A 221 13.03 -6.95 0.14
C MET A 221 13.61 -7.94 -0.87
N GLY A 222 14.09 -9.09 -0.40
CA GLY A 222 14.71 -10.13 -1.21
C GLY A 222 13.83 -10.79 -2.27
N ALA A 223 12.56 -11.06 -1.94
CA ALA A 223 11.61 -11.77 -2.80
C ALA A 223 11.11 -10.93 -3.97
N ASN A 224 11.18 -9.60 -3.87
CA ASN A 224 10.75 -8.67 -4.91
C ASN A 224 11.91 -8.19 -5.81
N PHE A 225 13.16 -8.64 -5.57
CA PHE A 225 14.28 -8.22 -6.39
C PHE A 225 14.28 -8.93 -7.76
N PRO A 226 14.52 -8.19 -8.86
CA PRO A 226 14.68 -8.78 -10.18
C PRO A 226 15.81 -9.81 -10.22
N ASN A 227 15.58 -10.91 -10.95
CA ASN A 227 16.61 -11.90 -11.23
C ASN A 227 17.42 -11.53 -12.48
N LYS A 228 18.67 -11.97 -12.50
CA LYS A 228 19.59 -11.76 -13.63
C LYS A 228 19.97 -13.10 -14.24
N ILE A 229 19.95 -13.18 -15.56
CA ILE A 229 20.40 -14.35 -16.32
C ILE A 229 21.34 -13.92 -17.44
N GLU A 230 22.31 -14.76 -17.80
CA GLU A 230 23.19 -14.50 -18.93
C GLU A 230 22.41 -14.53 -20.25
N LYS A 231 22.65 -13.54 -21.13
CA LYS A 231 21.93 -13.39 -22.40
C LYS A 231 21.98 -14.65 -23.28
N HIS A 232 23.12 -15.33 -23.30
CA HIS A 232 23.34 -16.50 -24.15
C HIS A 232 22.46 -17.71 -23.77
N LEU A 233 21.87 -17.71 -22.56
CA LEU A 233 20.94 -18.74 -22.09
C LEU A 233 19.49 -18.51 -22.57
N LEU A 234 19.21 -17.33 -23.14
CA LEU A 234 17.89 -16.97 -23.67
C LEU A 234 17.93 -16.79 -25.20
N PRO A 235 16.88 -17.18 -25.93
CA PRO A 235 16.78 -16.90 -27.36
C PRO A 235 16.90 -15.40 -27.67
N GLU A 236 17.66 -15.04 -28.70
CA GLU A 236 17.93 -13.61 -29.01
C GLU A 236 16.66 -12.80 -29.28
N HIS A 237 15.65 -13.40 -29.92
CA HIS A 237 14.42 -12.69 -30.30
C HIS A 237 13.59 -12.21 -29.11
N ILE A 238 13.73 -12.83 -27.92
CA ILE A 238 12.99 -12.41 -26.72
C ILE A 238 13.72 -11.35 -25.90
N HIS A 239 15.01 -11.09 -26.16
CA HIS A 239 15.83 -10.17 -25.36
C HIS A 239 15.24 -8.75 -25.29
N GLN A 240 14.59 -8.31 -26.37
CA GLN A 240 13.96 -6.99 -26.47
C GLN A 240 12.78 -6.78 -25.50
N ASN A 241 12.22 -7.86 -24.96
CA ASN A 241 11.10 -7.81 -24.02
C ASN A 241 11.55 -7.60 -22.56
N PHE A 242 12.86 -7.59 -22.31
CA PHE A 242 13.44 -7.48 -20.98
C PHE A 242 14.48 -6.37 -20.91
N VAL A 243 14.83 -5.96 -19.70
CA VAL A 243 15.87 -4.94 -19.48
C VAL A 243 17.25 -5.57 -19.65
N LEU A 244 18.08 -5.00 -20.54
CA LEU A 244 19.44 -5.47 -20.77
C LEU A 244 20.45 -4.73 -19.89
N ALA A 245 21.34 -5.48 -19.23
CA ALA A 245 22.42 -4.96 -18.40
C ALA A 245 23.75 -5.66 -18.71
N GLY A 246 24.55 -5.09 -19.62
CA GLY A 246 25.78 -5.73 -20.09
C GLY A 246 25.47 -7.06 -20.77
N GLU A 247 26.13 -8.14 -20.33
CA GLU A 247 25.91 -9.52 -20.80
C GLU A 247 24.70 -10.22 -20.16
N HIS A 248 23.91 -9.51 -19.36
CA HIS A 248 22.77 -10.07 -18.63
C HIS A 248 21.43 -9.49 -19.11
N VAL A 249 20.40 -10.30 -18.92
CA VAL A 249 18.99 -9.93 -18.99
C VAL A 249 18.46 -9.84 -17.57
N ILE A 250 17.77 -8.74 -17.25
CA ILE A 250 17.09 -8.53 -15.97
C ILE A 250 15.61 -8.89 -16.19
N VAL A 251 15.13 -9.84 -15.39
CA VAL A 251 13.72 -10.25 -15.33
C VAL A 251 13.14 -9.73 -14.02
N ASP A 252 12.28 -8.72 -14.15
CA ASP A 252 11.72 -7.91 -13.07
C ASP A 252 10.25 -8.22 -12.74
N GLY A 253 9.65 -9.17 -13.46
CA GLY A 253 8.27 -9.60 -13.24
C GLY A 253 7.88 -10.82 -14.06
N LEU A 254 6.60 -11.14 -14.07
CA LEU A 254 6.07 -12.34 -14.74
C LEU A 254 5.78 -12.17 -16.23
N HIS A 255 5.67 -10.93 -16.73
CA HIS A 255 5.33 -10.65 -18.14
C HIS A 255 4.13 -11.48 -18.64
N ALA A 256 3.15 -11.76 -17.77
CA ALA A 256 2.13 -12.78 -17.98
C ALA A 256 1.12 -12.46 -19.11
N GLU A 257 1.12 -11.23 -19.60
CA GLU A 257 0.29 -10.75 -20.71
C GLU A 257 1.07 -10.67 -22.04
N ALA A 258 2.34 -11.08 -22.08
CA ALA A 258 3.14 -11.04 -23.30
C ALA A 258 2.57 -12.01 -24.35
N PRO A 259 2.48 -11.61 -25.63
CA PRO A 259 1.92 -12.46 -26.67
C PRO A 259 2.79 -13.68 -27.02
N ASP A 260 4.09 -13.58 -26.78
CA ASP A 260 5.07 -14.62 -27.02
C ASP A 260 5.14 -15.60 -25.83
N ASP A 261 4.86 -16.88 -26.08
CA ASP A 261 4.91 -17.95 -25.09
C ASP A 261 6.28 -18.06 -24.40
N LEU A 262 7.38 -17.86 -25.15
CA LEU A 262 8.73 -17.97 -24.61
C LEU A 262 9.06 -16.81 -23.68
N VAL A 263 8.50 -15.62 -23.93
CA VAL A 263 8.64 -14.47 -23.01
C VAL A 263 7.95 -14.79 -21.69
N ARG A 264 6.70 -15.28 -21.74
CA ARG A 264 5.94 -15.65 -20.53
C ARG A 264 6.62 -16.78 -19.76
N GLU A 265 7.09 -17.81 -20.46
CA GLU A 265 7.79 -18.94 -19.87
C GLU A 265 9.11 -18.52 -19.21
N ALA A 266 9.96 -17.78 -19.92
CA ALA A 266 11.23 -17.31 -19.41
C ALA A 266 11.03 -16.42 -18.19
N ALA A 267 10.09 -15.47 -18.27
CA ALA A 267 9.72 -14.61 -17.16
C ALA A 267 9.25 -15.41 -15.95
N TYR A 268 8.30 -16.34 -16.12
CA TYR A 268 7.80 -17.18 -15.04
C TYR A 268 8.91 -18.01 -14.37
N LYS A 269 9.72 -18.71 -15.17
CA LYS A 269 10.75 -19.62 -14.65
C LYS A 269 11.92 -18.90 -14.00
N ILE A 270 12.30 -17.73 -14.51
CA ILE A 270 13.45 -16.96 -14.00
C ILE A 270 13.04 -16.07 -12.84
N PHE A 271 11.91 -15.37 -12.94
CA PHE A 271 11.44 -14.50 -11.88
C PHE A 271 11.08 -15.29 -10.61
N LEU A 272 10.40 -16.44 -10.77
CA LEU A 272 10.03 -17.31 -9.65
C LEU A 272 11.10 -18.37 -9.33
N TYR A 273 12.30 -18.26 -9.90
CA TYR A 273 13.35 -19.24 -9.65
C TYR A 273 13.71 -19.27 -8.16
N PRO A 274 13.79 -20.44 -7.51
CA PRO A 274 14.11 -20.53 -6.10
C PRO A 274 15.45 -19.88 -5.76
N ASN A 275 15.42 -18.88 -4.88
CA ASN A 275 16.63 -18.30 -4.32
C ASN A 275 16.96 -19.00 -2.99
N ALA A 276 18.09 -19.71 -2.93
CA ALA A 276 18.49 -20.46 -1.74
C ALA A 276 18.66 -19.58 -0.49
N GLY A 277 19.08 -18.32 -0.65
CA GLY A 277 19.17 -17.36 0.45
C GLY A 277 17.79 -16.96 0.98
N GLN A 278 16.84 -16.70 0.08
CA GLN A 278 15.45 -16.39 0.46
C GLN A 278 14.74 -17.58 1.07
N LEU A 279 14.98 -18.80 0.56
CA LEU A 279 14.42 -20.02 1.13
C LEU A 279 14.88 -20.23 2.58
N ARG A 280 16.19 -20.11 2.85
CA ARG A 280 16.71 -20.17 4.23
C ARG A 280 16.12 -19.08 5.13
N CYS A 281 15.98 -17.86 4.61
CA CYS A 281 15.37 -16.76 5.33
C CYS A 281 13.90 -17.07 5.71
N LEU A 282 13.15 -17.66 4.79
CA LEU A 282 11.77 -18.09 5.01
C LEU A 282 11.68 -19.23 6.04
N GLU A 283 12.53 -20.24 5.93
CA GLU A 283 12.58 -21.36 6.88
C GLU A 283 12.90 -20.89 8.31
N GLU A 284 13.86 -19.98 8.45
CA GLU A 284 14.16 -19.35 9.73
C GLU A 284 12.96 -18.53 10.22
N LEU A 285 12.32 -17.75 9.36
CA LEU A 285 11.14 -16.95 9.71
C LEU A 285 10.01 -17.83 10.24
N LEU A 286 9.67 -18.90 9.53
CA LEU A 286 8.61 -19.83 9.91
C LEU A 286 8.94 -20.56 11.22
N SER A 287 10.20 -20.97 11.40
CA SER A 287 10.66 -21.62 12.63
C SER A 287 10.56 -20.69 13.85
N ASN A 288 10.95 -19.41 13.71
CA ASN A 288 10.82 -18.44 14.80
C ASN A 288 9.36 -18.11 15.10
N ARG A 289 8.48 -18.05 14.09
CA ARG A 289 7.04 -17.89 14.26
C ARG A 289 6.41 -19.05 15.04
N ASP A 290 6.78 -20.29 14.73
CA ASP A 290 6.33 -21.48 15.47
C ASP A 290 6.80 -21.46 16.93
N LEU A 291 8.10 -21.17 17.16
CA LEU A 291 8.66 -21.05 18.52
C LEU A 291 7.95 -19.98 19.34
N LEU A 292 7.68 -18.81 18.75
CA LEU A 292 6.96 -17.72 19.41
C LEU A 292 5.52 -18.14 19.76
N ALA A 293 4.80 -18.74 18.82
CA ALA A 293 3.42 -19.16 19.02
C ALA A 293 3.31 -20.14 20.20
N LYS A 294 4.18 -21.17 20.23
CA LYS A 294 4.23 -22.13 21.34
C LYS A 294 4.61 -21.48 22.67
N LEU A 295 5.56 -20.54 22.64
CA LEU A 295 6.01 -19.82 23.83
C LEU A 295 4.88 -19.02 24.49
N VAL A 296 4.04 -18.36 23.68
CA VAL A 296 2.92 -17.52 24.15
C VAL A 296 1.58 -18.28 24.24
N GLY A 297 1.60 -19.61 24.15
CA GLY A 297 0.44 -20.46 24.48
C GLY A 297 -0.48 -20.84 23.32
N TYR A 298 -0.05 -20.67 22.05
CA TYR A 298 -0.82 -21.05 20.87
C TYR A 298 -0.27 -22.33 20.23
N SER A 299 -1.16 -23.12 19.62
CA SER A 299 -0.82 -24.36 18.90
C SER A 299 0.01 -24.10 17.65
N THR A 300 -0.35 -23.07 16.88
CA THR A 300 0.37 -22.63 15.67
C THR A 300 0.42 -21.10 15.59
N TYR A 301 1.31 -20.57 14.76
CA TYR A 301 1.36 -19.13 14.52
C TYR A 301 0.06 -18.59 13.90
N SER A 302 -0.64 -19.37 13.07
CA SER A 302 -1.93 -18.96 12.49
C SER A 302 -3.00 -18.79 13.56
N HIS A 303 -3.05 -19.66 14.57
CA HIS A 303 -3.97 -19.50 15.71
C HIS A 303 -3.73 -18.20 16.47
N ARG A 304 -2.46 -17.78 16.58
CA ARG A 304 -2.08 -16.50 17.18
C ARG A 304 -2.45 -15.33 16.28
N ALA A 305 -2.00 -15.35 15.03
CA ALA A 305 -2.15 -14.24 14.08
C ALA A 305 -3.62 -13.91 13.79
N LEU A 306 -4.50 -14.91 13.79
CA LEU A 306 -5.92 -14.74 13.47
C LEU A 306 -6.76 -14.25 14.65
N GLN A 307 -6.28 -14.22 15.91
CA GLN A 307 -7.10 -13.82 17.07
C GLN A 307 -7.75 -12.44 16.93
N GLY A 308 -7.06 -11.50 16.27
CA GLY A 308 -7.55 -10.13 16.04
C GLY A 308 -8.36 -9.95 14.75
N THR A 309 -8.64 -11.03 14.02
CA THR A 309 -9.34 -11.02 12.73
C THR A 309 -10.81 -11.41 12.89
N ILE A 310 -11.64 -11.16 11.87
CA ILE A 310 -13.03 -11.65 11.82
C ILE A 310 -13.05 -13.19 11.80
N ALA A 311 -12.12 -13.81 11.07
CA ALA A 311 -12.02 -15.28 10.95
C ALA A 311 -11.60 -15.98 12.25
N LYS A 312 -10.85 -15.30 13.14
CA LYS A 312 -10.43 -15.73 14.49
C LYS A 312 -9.46 -16.93 14.56
N ASN A 313 -9.60 -17.95 13.72
CA ASN A 313 -8.84 -19.20 13.80
C ASN A 313 -8.63 -19.83 12.40
N PRO A 314 -7.59 -20.66 12.21
CA PRO A 314 -7.28 -21.24 10.91
C PRO A 314 -8.32 -22.26 10.43
N GLU A 315 -9.06 -22.92 11.32
CA GLU A 315 -10.10 -23.87 10.96
C GLU A 315 -11.23 -23.17 10.18
N THR A 316 -11.65 -21.99 10.66
CA THR A 316 -12.65 -21.15 9.98
C THR A 316 -12.15 -20.67 8.62
N VAL A 317 -10.86 -20.33 8.51
CA VAL A 317 -10.24 -19.94 7.24
C VAL A 317 -10.24 -21.12 6.26
N MET A 318 -9.83 -22.32 6.70
CA MET A 318 -9.80 -23.50 5.85
C MET A 318 -11.21 -23.91 5.41
N GLU A 319 -12.19 -23.91 6.30
CA GLU A 319 -13.59 -24.19 5.97
C GLU A 319 -14.12 -23.21 4.91
N PHE A 320 -13.77 -21.92 5.02
CA PHE A 320 -14.13 -20.92 4.02
C PHE A 320 -13.47 -21.22 2.66
N LEU A 321 -12.15 -21.48 2.64
CA LEU A 321 -11.40 -21.74 1.40
C LEU A 321 -11.87 -23.01 0.70
N GLU A 322 -12.15 -24.08 1.45
CA GLU A 322 -12.67 -25.35 0.91
C GLU A 322 -14.05 -25.16 0.30
N LYS A 323 -14.99 -24.53 1.02
CA LYS A 323 -16.33 -24.23 0.49
C LYS A 323 -16.29 -23.34 -0.75
N LEU A 324 -15.37 -22.37 -0.78
CA LEU A 324 -15.20 -21.50 -1.93
C LEU A 324 -14.67 -22.27 -3.13
N SER A 325 -13.63 -23.10 -2.93
CA SER A 325 -13.07 -23.98 -3.96
C SER A 325 -14.13 -24.92 -4.54
N ASP A 326 -14.92 -25.57 -3.69
CA ASP A 326 -15.97 -26.50 -4.12
C ASP A 326 -17.04 -25.80 -4.98
N LYS A 327 -17.49 -24.62 -4.57
CA LYS A 327 -18.50 -23.85 -5.30
C LYS A 327 -17.99 -23.27 -6.63
N LEU A 328 -16.70 -22.97 -6.72
CA LEU A 328 -16.09 -22.41 -7.93
C LEU A 328 -15.52 -23.47 -8.88
N SER A 329 -15.40 -24.72 -8.44
CA SER A 329 -14.75 -25.79 -9.19
C SER A 329 -15.32 -25.99 -10.60
N GLU A 330 -16.64 -26.16 -10.73
CA GLU A 330 -17.28 -26.38 -12.04
C GLU A 330 -17.09 -25.19 -12.99
N ARG A 331 -17.20 -23.96 -12.47
CA ARG A 331 -16.99 -22.73 -13.25
C ARG A 331 -15.53 -22.61 -13.69
N THR A 332 -14.60 -22.87 -12.77
CA THR A 332 -13.16 -22.82 -13.03
C THR A 332 -12.76 -23.83 -14.10
N LEU A 333 -13.30 -25.05 -14.06
CA LEU A 333 -13.07 -26.05 -15.12
C LEU A 333 -13.53 -25.54 -16.49
N LYS A 334 -14.72 -24.91 -16.57
CA LYS A 334 -15.21 -24.31 -17.82
C LYS A 334 -14.29 -23.19 -18.30
N ASP A 335 -13.80 -22.34 -17.39
CA ASP A 335 -12.85 -21.28 -17.73
C ASP A 335 -11.54 -21.84 -18.29
N PHE A 336 -10.98 -22.89 -17.66
CA PHE A 336 -9.78 -23.57 -18.13
C PHE A 336 -9.97 -24.29 -19.47
N GLU A 337 -11.14 -24.87 -19.74
CA GLU A 337 -11.43 -25.44 -21.07
C GLU A 337 -11.53 -24.36 -22.16
N MET A 338 -12.13 -23.20 -21.86
CA MET A 338 -12.12 -22.07 -22.79
C MET A 338 -10.69 -21.57 -23.07
N ILE A 339 -9.88 -21.44 -22.02
CA ILE A 339 -8.47 -21.03 -22.13
C ILE A 339 -7.66 -22.04 -22.96
N ARG A 340 -7.83 -23.35 -22.71
CA ARG A 340 -7.19 -24.41 -23.50
C ARG A 340 -7.61 -24.35 -24.96
N GLY A 341 -8.91 -24.19 -25.24
CA GLY A 341 -9.43 -24.04 -26.59
C GLY A 341 -8.83 -22.83 -27.32
N MET A 342 -8.68 -21.70 -26.62
CA MET A 342 -8.04 -20.51 -27.18
C MET A 342 -6.56 -20.73 -27.48
N LYS A 343 -5.82 -21.39 -26.57
CA LYS A 343 -4.42 -21.74 -26.80
C LYS A 343 -4.26 -22.66 -28.01
N MET A 344 -5.08 -23.70 -28.12
CA MET A 344 -5.09 -24.60 -29.28
C MET A 344 -5.36 -23.87 -30.61
N LYS A 345 -6.27 -22.88 -30.58
CA LYS A 345 -6.61 -22.06 -31.76
C LYS A 345 -5.45 -21.17 -32.20
N LEU A 346 -4.76 -20.51 -31.27
CA LEU A 346 -3.73 -19.51 -31.59
C LEU A 346 -2.32 -20.09 -31.71
N ASN A 347 -2.00 -21.16 -30.97
CA ASN A 347 -0.71 -21.82 -31.00
C ASN A 347 -0.88 -23.35 -31.09
N PRO A 348 -1.31 -23.88 -32.26
CA PRO A 348 -1.56 -25.32 -32.41
C PRO A 348 -0.28 -26.17 -32.30
N GLN A 349 0.91 -25.57 -32.45
CA GLN A 349 2.20 -26.25 -32.33
C GLN A 349 2.62 -26.45 -30.87
N ASN A 350 2.10 -25.62 -29.95
CA ASN A 350 2.31 -25.74 -28.52
C ASN A 350 0.96 -25.58 -27.82
N SER A 351 0.16 -26.65 -27.81
CA SER A 351 -1.24 -26.62 -27.35
C SER A 351 -1.44 -26.90 -25.86
N GLU A 352 -0.39 -27.38 -25.16
CA GLU A 352 -0.48 -27.70 -23.74
C GLU A 352 -0.56 -26.42 -22.91
N LEU A 353 -1.53 -26.34 -22.01
CA LEU A 353 -1.70 -25.17 -21.16
C LEU A 353 -0.73 -25.21 -19.97
N MET A 354 0.13 -24.20 -19.87
CA MET A 354 1.16 -24.07 -18.84
C MET A 354 0.81 -23.01 -17.79
N PRO A 355 1.43 -23.01 -16.60
CA PRO A 355 1.09 -22.07 -15.52
C PRO A 355 1.19 -20.57 -15.87
N TRP A 356 1.97 -20.19 -16.88
CA TRP A 356 2.17 -18.82 -17.34
C TRP A 356 1.21 -18.37 -18.44
N ASP A 357 0.30 -19.24 -18.88
CA ASP A 357 -0.64 -18.98 -19.96
C ASP A 357 -1.99 -18.37 -19.56
N PRO A 358 -2.61 -18.73 -18.42
CA PRO A 358 -3.97 -18.31 -18.10
C PRO A 358 -4.20 -16.79 -18.17
N PRO A 359 -3.29 -15.90 -17.68
CA PRO A 359 -3.51 -14.46 -17.75
C PRO A 359 -3.65 -13.95 -19.19
N TYR A 360 -2.68 -14.26 -20.06
CA TYR A 360 -2.70 -13.88 -21.48
C TYR A 360 -3.94 -14.38 -22.22
N TYR A 361 -4.23 -15.68 -22.17
CA TYR A 361 -5.35 -16.24 -22.95
C TYR A 361 -6.71 -15.81 -22.41
N SER A 362 -6.84 -15.56 -21.11
CA SER A 362 -8.04 -14.92 -20.55
C SER A 362 -8.20 -13.50 -21.08
N GLY A 363 -7.10 -12.75 -21.22
CA GLY A 363 -7.04 -11.46 -21.91
C GLY A 363 -7.53 -11.55 -23.36
N VAL A 364 -7.00 -12.50 -24.13
CA VAL A 364 -7.39 -12.74 -25.53
C VAL A 364 -8.87 -13.10 -25.66
N ILE A 365 -9.38 -14.01 -24.83
CA ILE A 365 -10.80 -14.40 -24.84
C ILE A 365 -11.70 -13.18 -24.61
N ARG A 366 -11.35 -12.32 -23.64
CA ARG A 366 -12.07 -11.06 -23.41
C ARG A 366 -11.99 -10.15 -24.64
N ALA A 367 -10.81 -9.96 -25.21
CA ALA A 367 -10.62 -9.11 -26.39
C ALA A 367 -11.44 -9.62 -27.59
N GLU A 368 -11.45 -10.92 -27.87
CA GLU A 368 -12.22 -11.53 -28.96
C GLU A 368 -13.74 -11.43 -28.70
N ARG A 369 -14.18 -11.70 -27.47
CA ARG A 369 -15.62 -11.70 -27.12
C ARG A 369 -16.23 -10.31 -27.17
N TYR A 370 -15.46 -9.28 -26.82
CA TYR A 370 -15.95 -7.93 -26.62
C TYR A 370 -15.43 -6.91 -27.65
N ASN A 371 -14.57 -7.34 -28.58
CA ASN A 371 -13.94 -6.52 -29.63
C ASN A 371 -13.30 -5.23 -29.10
N ILE A 372 -12.54 -5.34 -28.01
CA ILE A 372 -11.96 -4.21 -27.29
C ILE A 372 -10.48 -4.07 -27.63
N GLU A 373 -10.14 -3.20 -28.59
CA GLU A 373 -8.75 -2.78 -28.76
C GLU A 373 -8.40 -1.67 -27.74
N PRO A 374 -7.27 -1.78 -27.00
CA PRO A 374 -6.81 -0.73 -26.08
C PRO A 374 -6.70 0.66 -26.69
N SER A 375 -6.33 0.74 -27.97
CA SER A 375 -6.29 1.98 -28.76
C SER A 375 -7.61 2.76 -28.75
N LEU A 376 -8.75 2.06 -28.63
CA LEU A 376 -10.09 2.65 -28.70
C LEU A 376 -10.56 3.26 -27.39
N TYR A 377 -10.05 2.81 -26.24
CA TYR A 377 -10.50 3.28 -24.93
C TYR A 377 -9.43 4.02 -24.12
N CYS A 378 -8.13 3.66 -24.22
CA CYS A 378 -7.07 4.26 -23.41
C CYS A 378 -7.05 5.81 -23.47
N PRO A 379 -7.32 6.48 -24.61
CA PRO A 379 -7.39 7.94 -24.66
C PRO A 379 -8.45 8.58 -23.76
N PHE A 380 -9.45 7.83 -23.32
CA PHE A 380 -10.53 8.30 -22.43
C PHE A 380 -10.18 8.15 -20.94
N PHE A 381 -9.11 7.42 -20.61
CA PHE A 381 -8.66 7.12 -19.26
C PHE A 381 -7.30 7.75 -18.98
N SER A 382 -7.18 9.05 -19.22
CA SER A 382 -6.02 9.80 -18.70
C SER A 382 -6.03 9.82 -17.17
N LEU A 383 -4.86 9.87 -16.54
CA LEU A 383 -4.75 9.93 -15.07
C LEU A 383 -5.59 11.08 -14.48
N GLY A 384 -5.58 12.24 -15.13
CA GLY A 384 -6.44 13.35 -14.72
C GLY A 384 -7.94 13.08 -14.85
N ALA A 385 -8.37 12.36 -15.90
CA ALA A 385 -9.77 11.96 -16.05
C ALA A 385 -10.21 11.01 -14.92
N CYS A 386 -9.37 10.04 -14.57
CA CYS A 386 -9.64 9.12 -13.47
C CYS A 386 -9.67 9.83 -12.11
N MET A 387 -8.77 10.79 -11.88
CA MET A 387 -8.78 11.61 -10.65
C MET A 387 -9.99 12.53 -10.56
N GLU A 388 -10.46 13.07 -11.69
CA GLU A 388 -11.73 13.80 -11.74
C GLU A 388 -12.91 12.87 -11.43
N GLY A 389 -12.92 11.66 -11.98
CA GLY A 389 -13.91 10.63 -11.67
C GLY A 389 -13.99 10.31 -10.18
N LEU A 390 -12.83 10.13 -9.53
CA LEU A 390 -12.74 9.93 -8.09
C LEU A 390 -13.29 11.14 -7.31
N SER A 391 -12.95 12.36 -7.72
CA SER A 391 -13.46 13.56 -7.06
C SER A 391 -14.98 13.71 -7.20
N ILE A 392 -15.55 13.38 -8.36
CA ILE A 392 -17.01 13.37 -8.57
C ILE A 392 -17.64 12.30 -7.68
N LEU A 393 -17.11 11.07 -7.72
CA LEU A 393 -17.63 9.96 -6.94
C LEU A 393 -17.62 10.24 -5.44
N PHE A 394 -16.51 10.77 -4.91
CA PHE A 394 -16.40 11.09 -3.48
C PHE A 394 -17.26 12.27 -3.06
N ASN A 395 -17.50 13.23 -3.95
CA ASN A 395 -18.43 14.31 -3.66
C ASN A 395 -19.86 13.79 -3.56
N GLU A 396 -20.30 12.97 -4.52
CA GLU A 396 -21.65 12.40 -4.55
C GLU A 396 -21.91 11.41 -3.42
N LEU A 397 -20.92 10.59 -3.05
CA LEU A 397 -21.07 9.59 -1.99
C LEU A 397 -20.89 10.18 -0.58
N PHE A 398 -19.94 11.09 -0.43
CA PHE A 398 -19.41 11.47 0.88
C PHE A 398 -19.30 12.97 1.11
N GLY A 399 -19.70 13.83 0.16
CA GLY A 399 -19.49 15.28 0.27
C GLY A 399 -18.01 15.68 0.28
N VAL A 400 -17.11 14.82 -0.21
CA VAL A 400 -15.65 15.03 -0.19
C VAL A 400 -15.16 15.55 -1.54
N SER A 401 -14.32 16.58 -1.50
CA SER A 401 -13.63 17.16 -2.65
C SER A 401 -12.11 16.99 -2.52
N LEU A 402 -11.44 16.76 -3.65
CA LEU A 402 -9.99 16.63 -3.73
C LEU A 402 -9.37 17.90 -4.32
N TYR A 403 -8.47 18.53 -3.58
CA TYR A 403 -7.77 19.73 -4.01
C TYR A 403 -6.28 19.46 -4.15
N ALA A 404 -5.72 19.66 -5.34
CA ALA A 404 -4.28 19.59 -5.54
C ALA A 404 -3.59 20.79 -4.88
N GLU A 405 -2.64 20.52 -3.98
CA GLU A 405 -1.85 21.54 -3.31
C GLU A 405 -0.41 21.55 -3.81
N GLN A 406 0.19 22.74 -3.77
CA GLN A 406 1.61 22.89 -4.03
C GLN A 406 2.40 22.37 -2.83
N THR A 407 3.41 21.54 -3.11
CA THR A 407 4.34 21.04 -2.10
C THR A 407 5.39 22.10 -1.77
N ALA A 408 5.80 22.15 -0.51
CA ALA A 408 6.91 22.95 -0.04
C ALA A 408 8.25 22.28 -0.37
N LYS A 409 9.32 23.08 -0.31
CA LYS A 409 10.68 22.62 -0.61
C LYS A 409 11.11 21.55 0.40
N GLY A 410 11.49 20.38 -0.11
CA GLY A 410 11.89 19.23 0.70
C GLY A 410 10.73 18.45 1.33
N GLU A 411 9.47 18.82 1.08
CA GLU A 411 8.29 18.10 1.60
C GLU A 411 8.11 16.72 0.94
N VAL A 412 8.53 16.60 -0.32
CA VAL A 412 8.42 15.37 -1.12
C VAL A 412 9.78 14.82 -1.51
N TRP A 413 9.86 13.50 -1.66
CA TRP A 413 11.07 12.74 -2.02
C TRP A 413 11.32 12.66 -3.52
N CYS A 414 10.35 13.05 -4.36
CA CYS A 414 10.46 13.06 -5.81
C CYS A 414 9.56 14.15 -6.40
N ASP A 415 10.01 14.78 -7.50
CA ASP A 415 9.30 15.89 -8.16
C ASP A 415 7.94 15.50 -8.76
N ASP A 416 7.76 14.20 -9.05
CA ASP A 416 6.52 13.66 -9.61
C ASP A 416 5.43 13.43 -8.56
N VAL A 417 5.74 13.57 -7.27
CA VAL A 417 4.78 13.39 -6.18
C VAL A 417 3.83 14.59 -6.14
N ARG A 418 2.52 14.29 -6.08
CA ARG A 418 1.45 15.29 -5.90
C ARG A 418 0.93 15.24 -4.47
N LYS A 419 0.56 16.38 -3.91
CA LYS A 419 -0.16 16.47 -2.64
C LYS A 419 -1.63 16.83 -2.90
N LEU A 420 -2.54 16.11 -2.26
CA LEU A 420 -3.96 16.38 -2.25
C LEU A 420 -4.41 16.74 -0.84
N ALA A 421 -5.12 17.86 -0.71
CA ALA A 421 -5.97 18.12 0.44
C ALA A 421 -7.34 17.47 0.22
N VAL A 422 -7.80 16.72 1.22
CA VAL A 422 -9.12 16.06 1.22
C VAL A 422 -10.05 16.90 2.07
N VAL A 423 -11.09 17.48 1.49
CA VAL A 423 -11.95 18.46 2.17
C VAL A 423 -13.40 17.99 2.09
N HIS A 424 -14.04 17.89 3.25
CA HIS A 424 -15.47 17.64 3.37
C HIS A 424 -16.25 18.95 3.34
N GLU A 425 -17.43 18.93 2.73
CA GLU A 425 -18.27 20.12 2.55
C GLU A 425 -18.68 20.81 3.87
N SER A 426 -18.84 20.06 4.96
CA SER A 426 -19.26 20.59 6.26
C SER A 426 -18.21 20.47 7.37
N GLU A 427 -17.30 19.50 7.28
CA GLU A 427 -16.26 19.28 8.30
C GLU A 427 -14.93 19.99 7.97
N GLY A 428 -14.81 20.51 6.75
CA GLY A 428 -13.58 21.15 6.29
C GLY A 428 -12.48 20.13 5.97
N LEU A 429 -11.24 20.50 6.26
CA LEU A 429 -10.07 19.68 5.90
C LEU A 429 -10.04 18.37 6.72
N LEU A 430 -10.12 17.24 6.02
CA LEU A 430 -10.05 15.90 6.61
C LEU A 430 -8.63 15.35 6.72
N GLY A 431 -7.73 15.72 5.80
CA GLY A 431 -6.34 15.26 5.81
C GLY A 431 -5.65 15.40 4.45
N TYR A 432 -4.50 14.74 4.31
CA TYR A 432 -3.66 14.86 3.12
C TYR A 432 -3.27 13.50 2.53
N ILE A 433 -3.28 13.43 1.20
CA ILE A 433 -2.79 12.29 0.43
C ILE A 433 -1.59 12.73 -0.41
N TYR A 434 -0.47 12.01 -0.28
CA TYR A 434 0.66 12.13 -1.20
C TYR A 434 0.55 11.04 -2.26
N CYS A 435 0.43 11.46 -3.52
CA CYS A 435 0.27 10.58 -4.66
C CYS A 435 1.62 10.35 -5.33
N ASP A 436 2.23 9.20 -5.09
CA ASP A 436 3.44 8.72 -5.76
C ASP A 436 3.06 7.66 -6.79
N PHE A 437 2.51 8.12 -7.92
CA PHE A 437 1.89 7.22 -8.89
C PHE A 437 2.78 6.72 -10.01
N LEU A 438 3.89 7.41 -10.29
CA LEU A 438 4.69 7.11 -11.48
C LEU A 438 5.80 6.11 -11.13
N GLN A 439 6.05 5.19 -12.06
CA GLN A 439 7.22 4.30 -12.01
C GLN A 439 8.52 5.13 -12.09
N ARG A 440 9.53 4.73 -11.32
CA ARG A 440 10.90 5.27 -11.38
C ARG A 440 11.92 4.18 -11.04
N ALA A 441 13.18 4.44 -11.35
CA ALA A 441 14.27 3.56 -10.94
C ALA A 441 14.26 3.36 -9.41
N ASP A 442 14.57 2.14 -8.99
CA ASP A 442 14.71 1.72 -7.58
C ASP A 442 13.44 1.84 -6.71
N LYS A 443 12.29 2.23 -7.28
CA LYS A 443 10.99 2.15 -6.61
C LYS A 443 10.49 0.69 -6.65
N PRO A 444 10.01 0.14 -5.52
CA PRO A 444 9.38 -1.18 -5.52
C PRO A 444 8.18 -1.25 -6.47
N HIS A 445 8.08 -2.34 -7.24
CA HIS A 445 6.93 -2.65 -8.09
C HIS A 445 5.77 -3.19 -7.24
N GLN A 446 5.34 -2.39 -6.28
CA GLN A 446 4.20 -2.65 -5.42
C GLN A 446 3.31 -1.42 -5.39
N ASP A 447 2.02 -1.67 -5.58
CA ASP A 447 0.98 -0.68 -5.41
C ASP A 447 0.44 -0.81 -3.97
N CYS A 448 0.38 0.29 -3.22
CA CYS A 448 0.06 0.25 -1.79
C CYS A 448 -0.30 1.63 -1.18
N HIS A 449 -1.16 1.59 -0.17
CA HIS A 449 -1.46 2.66 0.77
C HIS A 449 -0.57 2.58 2.03
N PHE A 450 0.14 3.68 2.33
CA PHE A 450 0.91 3.85 3.57
C PHE A 450 0.29 4.91 4.46
N THR A 451 0.16 4.60 5.75
CA THR A 451 -0.12 5.62 6.76
C THR A 451 1.19 6.33 7.10
N ILE A 452 1.19 7.66 7.15
CA ILE A 452 2.35 8.47 7.62
C ILE A 452 2.04 9.06 8.99
N ARG A 453 0.78 9.48 9.18
CA ARG A 453 0.24 9.93 10.46
C ARG A 453 -1.22 9.53 10.54
N GLY A 454 -1.61 8.89 11.63
CA GLY A 454 -3.02 8.57 11.89
C GLY A 454 -3.82 9.77 12.41
N GLY A 455 -5.15 9.68 12.28
CA GLY A 455 -6.09 10.65 12.82
C GLY A 455 -6.43 10.37 14.29
N ARG A 456 -6.47 11.41 15.12
CA ARG A 456 -6.87 11.30 16.54
C ARG A 456 -7.31 12.64 17.12
N LEU A 457 -8.07 12.60 18.22
CA LEU A 457 -8.37 13.78 19.02
C LEU A 457 -7.24 14.00 20.04
N LYS A 458 -6.64 15.20 20.05
CA LYS A 458 -5.62 15.60 21.02
C LYS A 458 -6.26 16.05 22.34
N GLU A 459 -5.47 16.10 23.41
CA GLU A 459 -5.95 16.55 24.75
C GLU A 459 -6.41 18.02 24.75
N ASP A 460 -5.86 18.86 23.87
CA ASP A 460 -6.24 20.27 23.70
C ASP A 460 -7.56 20.46 22.94
N GLY A 461 -8.18 19.37 22.47
CA GLY A 461 -9.45 19.38 21.73
C GLY A 461 -9.29 19.53 20.22
N ASP A 462 -8.09 19.79 19.73
CA ASP A 462 -7.81 19.82 18.29
C ASP A 462 -7.75 18.39 17.72
N TYR A 463 -8.11 18.25 16.45
CA TYR A 463 -7.97 16.98 15.76
C TYR A 463 -6.65 16.90 14.96
N GLN A 464 -5.84 15.89 15.23
CA GLN A 464 -4.68 15.55 14.41
C GLN A 464 -5.15 14.97 13.08
N LEU A 465 -4.85 15.64 11.97
CA LEU A 465 -5.27 15.18 10.65
C LEU A 465 -4.42 14.01 10.14
N PRO A 466 -5.03 12.96 9.57
CA PRO A 466 -4.32 11.87 8.92
C PRO A 466 -3.53 12.36 7.71
N VAL A 467 -2.40 11.69 7.49
CA VAL A 467 -1.53 11.86 6.32
C VAL A 467 -1.19 10.48 5.79
N VAL A 468 -1.40 10.27 4.49
CA VAL A 468 -1.17 8.97 3.84
C VAL A 468 -0.40 9.15 2.54
N VAL A 469 0.28 8.09 2.10
CA VAL A 469 0.87 7.99 0.76
C VAL A 469 0.15 6.91 -0.01
N LEU A 470 -0.19 7.21 -1.26
CA LEU A 470 -0.58 6.19 -2.23
C LEU A 470 0.54 6.01 -3.23
N MET A 471 1.09 4.81 -3.25
CA MET A 471 2.17 4.42 -4.12
C MET A 471 1.61 3.52 -5.22
N LEU A 472 1.77 3.92 -6.49
CA LEU A 472 1.41 3.10 -7.67
C LEU A 472 2.58 3.05 -8.66
N ASN A 473 2.53 2.16 -9.64
CA ASN A 473 3.55 2.03 -10.70
C ASN A 473 2.98 2.31 -12.10
N LEU A 474 2.33 3.46 -12.26
CA LEU A 474 1.77 3.90 -13.54
C LEU A 474 2.86 4.33 -14.53
N PRO A 475 2.65 4.13 -15.84
CA PRO A 475 3.59 4.56 -16.86
C PRO A 475 3.72 6.08 -16.89
N PRO A 476 4.93 6.63 -17.11
CA PRO A 476 5.11 8.07 -17.18
C PRO A 476 4.45 8.63 -18.45
N SER A 477 4.05 9.90 -18.39
CA SER A 477 3.55 10.60 -19.57
C SER A 477 4.59 10.67 -20.70
N SER A 478 4.12 10.56 -21.95
CA SER A 478 4.97 10.70 -23.13
C SER A 478 5.12 12.19 -23.52
N ARG A 479 5.91 12.48 -24.57
CA ARG A 479 5.99 13.83 -25.14
C ARG A 479 4.60 14.33 -25.60
N ASN A 480 3.80 13.42 -26.16
CA ASN A 480 2.57 13.75 -26.90
C ASN A 480 1.27 13.32 -26.21
N SER A 481 1.34 12.66 -25.06
CA SER A 481 0.18 12.16 -24.30
C SER A 481 0.42 12.23 -22.78
N PRO A 482 -0.64 12.43 -21.98
CA PRO A 482 -0.58 12.21 -20.53
C PRO A 482 -0.37 10.71 -20.23
N THR A 483 -0.27 10.38 -18.94
CA THR A 483 -0.37 8.99 -18.48
C THR A 483 -1.77 8.48 -18.79
N LEU A 484 -1.86 7.40 -19.58
CA LEU A 484 -3.11 6.74 -19.96
C LEU A 484 -3.18 5.40 -19.23
N LEU A 485 -4.33 5.12 -18.62
CA LEU A 485 -4.54 3.96 -17.77
C LEU A 485 -5.27 2.88 -18.56
N THR A 486 -4.86 1.64 -18.33
CA THR A 486 -5.69 0.47 -18.66
C THR A 486 -6.83 0.35 -17.64
N PRO A 487 -7.85 -0.50 -17.89
CA PRO A 487 -8.94 -0.69 -16.92
C PRO A 487 -8.43 -1.22 -15.59
N GLY A 488 -7.50 -2.17 -15.60
CA GLY A 488 -6.87 -2.69 -14.39
C GLY A 488 -6.04 -1.64 -13.64
N MET A 489 -5.34 -0.74 -14.33
CA MET A 489 -4.64 0.38 -13.69
C MET A 489 -5.61 1.38 -13.05
N MET A 490 -6.76 1.62 -13.68
CA MET A 490 -7.81 2.47 -13.13
C MET A 490 -8.48 1.82 -11.91
N GLU A 491 -8.84 0.53 -12.00
CA GLU A 491 -9.38 -0.24 -10.88
C GLU A 491 -8.43 -0.20 -9.68
N ASN A 492 -7.14 -0.42 -9.91
CA ASN A 492 -6.14 -0.37 -8.84
C ASN A 492 -5.98 1.04 -8.23
N LEU A 493 -6.04 2.10 -9.04
CA LEU A 493 -6.07 3.47 -8.53
C LEU A 493 -7.31 3.71 -7.63
N PHE A 494 -8.48 3.18 -8.02
CA PHE A 494 -9.70 3.29 -7.23
C PHE A 494 -9.61 2.49 -5.92
N HIS A 495 -9.06 1.27 -5.98
CA HIS A 495 -8.78 0.43 -4.81
C HIS A 495 -7.96 1.19 -3.76
N GLU A 496 -6.80 1.73 -4.17
CA GLU A 496 -5.91 2.46 -3.26
C GLU A 496 -6.56 3.73 -2.70
N MET A 497 -7.40 4.40 -3.50
CA MET A 497 -8.19 5.53 -2.99
C MET A 497 -9.25 5.12 -1.99
N GLY A 498 -9.79 3.90 -2.08
CA GLY A 498 -10.66 3.35 -1.04
C GLY A 498 -9.97 3.25 0.31
N HIS A 499 -8.71 2.80 0.35
CA HIS A 499 -7.90 2.83 1.57
C HIS A 499 -7.64 4.26 2.06
N ALA A 500 -7.29 5.19 1.14
CA ALA A 500 -7.08 6.57 1.54
C ALA A 500 -8.37 7.18 2.13
N MET A 501 -9.53 6.98 1.51
CA MET A 501 -10.80 7.46 2.05
C MET A 501 -11.16 6.80 3.38
N HIS A 502 -10.85 5.51 3.57
CA HIS A 502 -10.98 4.85 4.87
C HIS A 502 -10.16 5.57 5.95
N SER A 503 -8.95 6.02 5.63
CA SER A 503 -8.10 6.82 6.53
C SER A 503 -8.63 8.23 6.79
N MET A 504 -9.19 8.90 5.77
CA MET A 504 -9.69 10.28 5.91
C MET A 504 -11.03 10.36 6.65
N LEU A 505 -11.95 9.43 6.34
CA LEU A 505 -13.29 9.37 6.93
C LEU A 505 -13.30 8.66 8.30
N GLY A 506 -12.25 7.90 8.62
CA GLY A 506 -12.05 7.25 9.92
C GLY A 506 -11.71 8.22 11.05
N ARG A 507 -12.65 9.12 11.37
CA ARG A 507 -12.56 10.23 12.35
C ARG A 507 -12.58 9.76 13.81
N THR A 508 -11.72 8.83 14.18
CA THR A 508 -11.70 8.24 15.54
C THR A 508 -11.09 9.19 16.58
N ARG A 509 -11.48 9.01 17.85
CA ARG A 509 -10.88 9.76 18.97
C ARG A 509 -9.47 9.27 19.27
N TYR A 510 -9.23 7.97 19.09
CA TYR A 510 -7.97 7.30 19.42
C TYR A 510 -7.22 6.90 18.15
N GLN A 511 -5.90 7.13 18.15
CA GLN A 511 -4.96 6.67 17.11
C GLN A 511 -4.99 5.15 16.96
N HIS A 512 -5.13 4.42 18.06
CA HIS A 512 -5.04 2.95 18.07
C HIS A 512 -6.04 2.27 17.13
N VAL A 513 -7.15 2.95 16.81
CA VAL A 513 -8.22 2.46 15.93
C VAL A 513 -8.43 3.36 14.70
N THR A 514 -7.46 4.23 14.37
CA THR A 514 -7.59 5.19 13.27
C THR A 514 -7.53 4.53 11.89
N GLY A 515 -8.33 5.04 10.96
CA GLY A 515 -8.31 4.64 9.55
C GLY A 515 -8.32 3.12 9.34
N THR A 516 -7.31 2.62 8.63
CA THR A 516 -7.17 1.19 8.31
C THR A 516 -6.69 0.32 9.47
N ARG A 517 -6.59 0.83 10.71
CA ARG A 517 -6.22 0.04 11.92
C ARG A 517 -7.37 -0.80 12.46
N CYS A 518 -8.04 -1.53 11.57
CA CYS A 518 -9.13 -2.48 11.85
C CYS A 518 -8.65 -3.94 11.64
N PRO A 519 -9.49 -4.97 11.84
CA PRO A 519 -9.15 -6.34 11.48
C PRO A 519 -8.66 -6.42 10.02
N THR A 520 -7.54 -7.11 9.78
CA THR A 520 -6.89 -7.13 8.46
C THR A 520 -7.75 -7.77 7.38
N ASP A 521 -8.61 -8.73 7.76
CA ASP A 521 -9.60 -9.36 6.88
C ASP A 521 -10.86 -8.51 6.65
N PHE A 522 -10.90 -7.29 7.20
CA PHE A 522 -11.92 -6.27 6.91
C PHE A 522 -11.34 -5.03 6.20
N ALA A 523 -10.05 -4.78 6.33
CA ALA A 523 -9.39 -3.56 5.82
C ALA A 523 -9.58 -3.36 4.30
N GLU A 524 -9.79 -4.46 3.56
CA GLU A 524 -10.04 -4.50 2.12
C GLU A 524 -11.48 -4.15 1.71
N VAL A 525 -12.44 -4.17 2.63
CA VAL A 525 -13.84 -3.96 2.24
C VAL A 525 -14.05 -2.58 1.58
N PRO A 526 -13.50 -1.47 2.10
CA PRO A 526 -13.63 -0.17 1.44
C PRO A 526 -12.89 -0.06 0.11
N SER A 527 -11.73 -0.71 -0.05
CA SER A 527 -10.95 -0.69 -1.30
C SER A 527 -11.64 -1.51 -2.39
N ILE A 528 -12.10 -2.72 -2.09
CA ILE A 528 -12.88 -3.57 -2.99
C ILE A 528 -14.19 -2.87 -3.41
N LEU A 529 -14.86 -2.14 -2.51
CA LEU A 529 -16.04 -1.34 -2.89
C LEU A 529 -15.72 -0.32 -3.99
N MET A 530 -14.54 0.30 -3.96
CA MET A 530 -14.14 1.25 -5.00
C MET A 530 -13.86 0.56 -6.35
N GLU A 531 -13.40 -0.70 -6.36
CA GLU A 531 -13.27 -1.50 -7.59
C GLU A 531 -14.63 -1.73 -8.26
N TYR A 532 -15.69 -1.98 -7.49
CA TYR A 532 -17.04 -2.10 -8.04
C TYR A 532 -17.49 -0.81 -8.73
N PHE A 533 -17.17 0.36 -8.16
CA PHE A 533 -17.46 1.65 -8.81
C PHE A 533 -16.60 1.88 -10.06
N ALA A 534 -15.32 1.50 -10.04
CA ALA A 534 -14.44 1.57 -11.20
C ALA A 534 -14.95 0.71 -12.37
N ASN A 535 -15.67 -0.37 -12.05
CA ASN A 535 -16.27 -1.28 -13.02
C ASN A 535 -17.75 -0.98 -13.30
N ASP A 536 -18.36 0.09 -12.78
CA ASP A 536 -19.75 0.43 -13.08
C ASP A 536 -19.84 1.45 -14.21
N TYR A 537 -20.50 1.09 -15.32
CA TYR A 537 -20.74 1.98 -16.46
C TYR A 537 -21.30 3.35 -16.05
N ARG A 538 -22.20 3.40 -15.06
CA ARG A 538 -22.85 4.64 -14.60
C ARG A 538 -21.87 5.61 -13.96
N VAL A 539 -20.79 5.09 -13.36
CA VAL A 539 -19.72 5.89 -12.77
C VAL A 539 -18.71 6.27 -13.84
N VAL A 540 -18.21 5.28 -14.59
CA VAL A 540 -17.19 5.50 -15.63
C VAL A 540 -17.64 6.51 -16.69
N ASN A 541 -18.91 6.44 -17.10
CA ASN A 541 -19.48 7.35 -18.09
C ASN A 541 -19.46 8.84 -17.65
N GLN A 542 -19.31 9.14 -16.36
CA GLN A 542 -19.30 10.53 -15.88
C GLN A 542 -17.97 11.24 -16.20
N PHE A 543 -16.86 10.50 -16.21
CA PHE A 543 -15.52 11.07 -16.35
C PHE A 543 -14.73 10.57 -17.56
N ALA A 544 -15.13 9.47 -18.21
CA ALA A 544 -14.44 8.92 -19.37
C ALA A 544 -14.53 9.86 -20.59
N ARG A 545 -13.52 10.73 -20.72
CA ARG A 545 -13.44 11.77 -21.76
C ARG A 545 -12.07 11.72 -22.42
N HIS A 546 -12.07 11.85 -23.75
CA HIS A 546 -10.85 11.81 -24.54
C HIS A 546 -9.92 12.97 -24.16
N TYR A 547 -8.67 12.68 -23.77
CA TYR A 547 -7.75 13.68 -23.20
C TYR A 547 -7.49 14.90 -24.10
N LYS A 548 -7.45 14.71 -25.44
CA LYS A 548 -7.32 15.80 -26.43
C LYS A 548 -8.64 16.49 -26.77
N THR A 549 -9.64 15.73 -27.24
CA THR A 549 -10.86 16.28 -27.84
C THR A 549 -11.96 16.60 -26.83
N GLY A 550 -11.88 16.09 -25.61
CA GLY A 550 -12.93 16.21 -24.59
C GLY A 550 -14.19 15.39 -24.88
N GLN A 551 -14.23 14.62 -25.98
CA GLN A 551 -15.38 13.80 -26.36
C GLN A 551 -15.62 12.70 -25.33
N VAL A 552 -16.89 12.43 -25.05
CA VAL A 552 -17.31 11.35 -24.15
C VAL A 552 -17.09 9.99 -24.82
N CYS A 553 -16.69 8.99 -24.04
CA CYS A 553 -16.50 7.64 -24.55
C CYS A 553 -17.83 7.02 -25.05
N PHE A 554 -17.78 6.25 -26.13
CA PHE A 554 -18.96 5.60 -26.67
C PHE A 554 -19.50 4.57 -25.68
N ARG A 555 -20.83 4.57 -25.48
CA ARG A 555 -21.52 3.65 -24.56
C ARG A 555 -21.23 2.17 -24.81
N SER A 556 -21.07 1.77 -26.08
CA SER A 556 -20.73 0.40 -26.45
C SER A 556 -19.34 0.01 -25.93
N VAL A 557 -18.35 0.90 -26.06
CA VAL A 557 -16.98 0.68 -25.58
C VAL A 557 -16.95 0.57 -24.06
N LEU A 558 -17.60 1.50 -23.36
CA LEU A 558 -17.64 1.46 -21.89
C LEU A 558 -18.33 0.19 -21.36
N ARG A 559 -19.46 -0.22 -21.97
CA ARG A 559 -20.16 -1.43 -21.54
C ARG A 559 -19.35 -2.70 -21.73
N SER A 560 -18.58 -2.77 -22.81
CA SER A 560 -17.66 -3.89 -23.05
C SER A 560 -16.53 -3.96 -22.02
N MET A 561 -16.14 -2.84 -21.42
CA MET A 561 -15.08 -2.80 -20.40
C MET A 561 -15.56 -3.15 -18.98
N THR A 562 -16.84 -2.89 -18.67
CA THR A 562 -17.43 -2.98 -17.33
C THR A 562 -18.20 -4.30 -17.08
N LEU A 563 -18.03 -5.31 -17.95
CA LEU A 563 -18.68 -6.63 -17.92
C LEU A 563 -17.62 -7.73 -17.95
#